data_AF-A0A6M1NB22-F1
#
_entry.id   AF-A0A6M1NB22-F1
#
_cell.length_a   1.000
_cell.length_b   1.000
_cell.length_c   1.000
_cell.angle_alpha   90.00
_cell.angle_beta   90.00
_cell.angle_gamma   90.00
#
_symmetry.space_group_name_H-M   'P 1'
#
loop_
_entity.id
_entity.type
_entity.pdbx_description
1 polymer ?
#
loop_
_entity_poly.entity_id
_entity_poly.type
_entity_poly.pdbx_seq_one_letter_code
_entity_poly.pdbx_strand_id
1 'polypeptide(L)'
;MNKIYIGMTAALLLIMGSCKDNEVLGPDPYAGGKEPLGIRFAETAPSPSAGRTGTSMTFTVYGAKEYEDKMQFLVNGVEAEVTEVTDSTLTAILPDNVSTGGTRLVIDGQIYPGPLCEILGNVIIDPTFNAGVGANSTIATIKRLSNGQIFLGGSFTDYNGAAAATTINGLARITANGQYVSSMKFGIGARGGSVNSIHELSGSKLLISGSIPEYNGKDLVNHITKINLDGSLDTVQVDILNLTSDPERSKLWVPTFNGGTNLSVMKTFVHNNKVTALGAFTHYNDYYYERSTYDNRLMGAYPVGGIVRLNMDGSLDDTFNVNHTLPTEQGQEFPPATKGLDGIVNDGFMQSDGKLIVVGFFNRYNDVPVKGNIARVNHTDGSVDNTFNPGNGANDAIYTITSTPSGKYLLTGFFTSYDGHSSNGIVRVNADGSVDNSFVSRGFSGGLPNYIKELSNGKILVSGSFKRYDNVIREGLCILEQDGSLAEGYNNTGKLDGFVMDALEGTNTQGQKTITLVGFISRFNGKSNIGNIVRLAFIE
;
A
#
# COMPACT_ATOMS: atom_id res chain seq x y z
N MET A 1 -7.30 -77.11 -6.87
CA MET A 1 -6.84 -75.92 -6.12
C MET A 1 -6.75 -74.75 -7.09
N ASN A 2 -7.60 -73.77 -6.82
CA ASN A 2 -7.89 -72.44 -7.36
C ASN A 2 -7.02 -71.80 -8.45
N LYS A 3 -7.74 -71.29 -9.47
CA LYS A 3 -7.43 -70.08 -10.24
C LYS A 3 -8.63 -69.11 -10.21
N ILE A 4 -8.27 -67.84 -10.25
CA ILE A 4 -9.03 -66.56 -10.26
C ILE A 4 -10.06 -66.44 -11.39
N TYR A 5 -11.17 -65.69 -11.20
CA TYR A 5 -11.89 -64.78 -12.16
C TYR A 5 -12.92 -63.92 -11.36
N ILE A 6 -12.88 -62.58 -11.34
CA ILE A 6 -13.50 -61.53 -12.21
C ILE A 6 -15.03 -61.68 -12.44
N GLY A 7 -15.81 -60.62 -12.14
CA GLY A 7 -17.18 -60.44 -12.71
C GLY A 7 -18.16 -59.47 -12.02
N MET A 8 -18.16 -58.20 -12.46
CA MET A 8 -19.25 -57.21 -12.68
C MET A 8 -20.68 -57.28 -12.06
N THR A 9 -21.07 -56.15 -11.42
CA THR A 9 -22.32 -55.31 -11.49
C THR A 9 -23.73 -55.89 -11.67
N ALA A 10 -24.70 -55.41 -10.85
CA ALA A 10 -26.02 -54.92 -11.29
C ALA A 10 -26.74 -54.07 -10.21
N ALA A 11 -27.55 -53.12 -10.69
CA ALA A 11 -28.15 -51.97 -10.02
C ALA A 11 -29.38 -52.25 -9.13
N LEU A 12 -29.65 -51.36 -8.17
CA LEU A 12 -30.88 -51.30 -7.38
C LEU A 12 -31.60 -49.96 -7.64
N LEU A 13 -32.81 -50.02 -8.21
CA LEU A 13 -33.73 -48.89 -8.34
C LEU A 13 -34.47 -48.65 -7.02
N LEU A 14 -34.48 -47.41 -6.54
CA LEU A 14 -35.33 -46.95 -5.44
C LEU A 14 -36.15 -45.74 -5.92
N ILE A 15 -37.47 -45.91 -5.89
CA ILE A 15 -38.48 -44.90 -6.23
C ILE A 15 -38.76 -44.09 -4.95
N MET A 16 -38.55 -42.77 -4.98
CA MET A 16 -39.03 -41.87 -3.94
C MET A 16 -40.16 -40.99 -4.48
N GLY A 17 -41.31 -41.03 -3.82
CA GLY A 17 -42.47 -40.18 -4.08
C GLY A 17 -42.18 -38.74 -3.67
N SER A 18 -42.36 -37.82 -4.61
CA SER A 18 -42.25 -36.37 -4.39
C SER A 18 -43.53 -35.84 -3.74
N CYS A 19 -43.38 -35.14 -2.61
CA CYS A 19 -44.41 -34.26 -2.08
C CYS A 19 -44.58 -33.05 -3.02
N LYS A 20 -45.80 -32.81 -3.49
CA LYS A 20 -46.17 -31.59 -4.22
C LYS A 20 -46.37 -30.46 -3.20
N ASP A 21 -45.31 -29.78 -2.82
CA ASP A 21 -45.43 -28.41 -2.33
C ASP A 21 -45.56 -27.50 -3.56
N ASN A 22 -46.73 -26.89 -3.73
CA ASN A 22 -46.90 -25.80 -4.69
C ASN A 22 -46.11 -24.60 -4.15
N GLU A 23 -44.86 -24.45 -4.57
CA GLU A 23 -44.17 -23.16 -4.47
C GLU A 23 -44.97 -22.13 -5.26
N VAL A 24 -45.73 -21.31 -4.55
CA VAL A 24 -46.24 -20.05 -5.09
C VAL A 24 -45.02 -19.13 -5.19
N LEU A 25 -44.28 -19.25 -6.29
CA LEU A 25 -43.37 -18.20 -6.72
C LEU A 25 -44.19 -16.90 -6.74
N GLY A 26 -43.75 -15.88 -6.00
CA GLY A 26 -44.34 -14.55 -6.08
C GLY A 26 -44.33 -14.02 -7.53
N PRO A 27 -45.05 -12.92 -7.83
CA PRO A 27 -44.99 -12.31 -9.15
C PRO A 27 -43.52 -12.11 -9.55
N ASP A 28 -43.19 -12.47 -10.79
CA ASP A 28 -41.84 -12.39 -11.31
C ASP A 28 -41.27 -11.00 -10.98
N PRO A 29 -40.20 -10.91 -10.15
CA PRO A 29 -39.62 -9.63 -9.76
C PRO A 29 -39.04 -8.86 -10.96
N TYR A 30 -38.97 -9.49 -12.14
CA TYR A 30 -38.55 -8.92 -13.41
C TYR A 30 -39.69 -8.70 -14.41
N ALA A 31 -40.96 -8.91 -14.02
CA ALA A 31 -42.11 -8.60 -14.85
C ALA A 31 -42.14 -7.10 -15.20
N GLY A 32 -42.12 -6.78 -16.50
CA GLY A 32 -42.14 -5.40 -17.00
C GLY A 32 -40.79 -4.84 -17.47
N GLY A 33 -39.75 -5.67 -17.58
CA GLY A 33 -38.50 -5.30 -18.27
C GLY A 33 -38.74 -4.89 -19.73
N LYS A 34 -37.99 -3.90 -20.23
CA LYS A 34 -38.03 -3.52 -21.65
C LYS A 34 -37.39 -4.63 -22.50
N GLU A 35 -37.98 -4.91 -23.65
CA GLU A 35 -37.38 -5.84 -24.63
C GLU A 35 -36.00 -5.33 -25.09
N PRO A 36 -34.99 -6.22 -25.21
CA PRO A 36 -33.66 -5.85 -25.70
C PRO A 36 -33.73 -5.35 -27.15
N LEU A 37 -33.10 -4.21 -27.43
CA LEU A 37 -33.09 -3.58 -28.76
C LEU A 37 -32.19 -4.29 -29.80
N GLY A 38 -31.67 -5.48 -29.48
CA GLY A 38 -30.79 -6.25 -30.38
C GLY A 38 -29.39 -5.65 -30.60
N ILE A 39 -29.01 -4.64 -29.82
CA ILE A 39 -27.75 -3.93 -29.97
C ILE A 39 -26.61 -4.70 -29.30
N ARG A 40 -25.48 -4.82 -30.00
CA ARG A 40 -24.27 -5.45 -29.46
C ARG A 40 -23.00 -4.85 -30.04
N PHE A 41 -22.01 -4.60 -29.20
CA PHE A 41 -20.65 -4.34 -29.63
C PHE A 41 -19.94 -5.64 -30.02
N ALA A 42 -18.97 -5.54 -30.93
CA ALA A 42 -17.97 -6.60 -31.08
C ALA A 42 -16.94 -6.53 -29.95
N GLU A 43 -16.30 -7.65 -29.64
CA GLU A 43 -15.21 -7.73 -28.65
C GLU A 43 -13.86 -7.26 -29.21
N THR A 44 -13.85 -6.64 -30.39
CA THR A 44 -12.64 -6.08 -31.01
C THR A 44 -12.34 -4.69 -30.49
N ALA A 45 -11.05 -4.36 -30.39
CA ALA A 45 -10.62 -2.99 -30.11
C ALA A 45 -11.16 -2.01 -31.16
N PRO A 46 -11.39 -0.73 -30.79
CA PRO A 46 -11.74 0.30 -31.76
C PRO A 46 -10.61 0.55 -32.77
N SER A 47 -10.92 1.32 -33.82
CA SER A 47 -9.95 1.79 -34.82
C SER A 47 -9.90 3.32 -34.83
N PRO A 48 -8.73 3.95 -34.62
CA PRO A 48 -7.48 3.33 -34.18
C PRO A 48 -7.61 2.66 -32.80
N SER A 49 -6.67 1.77 -32.45
CA SER A 49 -6.74 0.99 -31.20
C SER A 49 -6.56 1.83 -29.93
N ALA A 50 -6.02 3.03 -30.07
CA ALA A 50 -5.88 4.03 -29.02
C ALA A 50 -5.89 5.43 -29.64
N GLY A 51 -6.30 6.44 -28.87
CA GLY A 51 -6.38 7.83 -29.34
C GLY A 51 -6.15 8.84 -28.23
N ARG A 52 -5.82 10.08 -28.61
CA ARG A 52 -5.85 11.25 -27.71
C ARG A 52 -7.22 11.91 -27.80
N THR A 53 -7.53 12.80 -26.86
CA THR A 53 -8.67 13.74 -26.99
C THR A 53 -8.73 14.36 -28.39
N GLY A 54 -9.93 14.46 -28.95
CA GLY A 54 -10.18 14.93 -30.32
C GLY A 54 -9.97 13.88 -31.42
N THR A 55 -9.44 12.69 -31.11
CA THR A 55 -9.30 11.61 -32.10
C THR A 55 -10.67 11.06 -32.46
N SER A 56 -10.93 10.90 -33.76
CA SER A 56 -12.09 10.16 -34.28
C SER A 56 -11.81 8.66 -34.17
N MET A 57 -12.68 7.94 -33.46
CA MET A 57 -12.55 6.51 -33.15
C MET A 57 -13.76 5.76 -33.68
N THR A 58 -13.55 4.66 -34.40
CA THR A 58 -14.60 3.78 -34.92
C THR A 58 -14.70 2.51 -34.09
N PHE A 59 -15.92 2.20 -33.64
CA PHE A 59 -16.29 1.04 -32.85
C PHE A 59 -17.19 0.12 -33.69
N THR A 60 -16.94 -1.19 -33.66
CA THR A 60 -17.83 -2.15 -34.31
C THR A 60 -19.04 -2.42 -33.41
N VAL A 61 -20.22 -2.06 -33.90
CA VAL A 61 -21.50 -2.21 -33.19
C VAL A 61 -22.61 -2.56 -34.18
N TYR A 62 -23.47 -3.51 -33.82
CA TYR A 62 -24.57 -3.95 -34.66
C TYR A 62 -25.90 -3.51 -34.08
N GLY A 63 -26.85 -3.15 -34.96
CA GLY A 63 -28.22 -2.77 -34.57
C GLY A 63 -28.38 -1.35 -34.03
N ALA A 64 -27.31 -0.55 -33.98
CA ALA A 64 -27.37 0.81 -33.43
C ALA A 64 -28.00 1.84 -34.39
N LYS A 65 -27.97 1.59 -35.71
CA LYS A 65 -28.41 2.55 -36.73
C LYS A 65 -29.86 3.02 -36.56
N GLU A 66 -30.76 2.12 -36.20
CA GLU A 66 -32.19 2.44 -36.01
C GLU A 66 -32.45 3.40 -34.84
N TYR A 67 -31.45 3.61 -33.97
CA TYR A 67 -31.57 4.39 -32.73
C TYR A 67 -30.65 5.62 -32.72
N GLU A 68 -30.14 6.05 -33.87
CA GLU A 68 -29.12 7.09 -33.95
C GLU A 68 -29.53 8.42 -33.31
N ASP A 69 -30.81 8.82 -33.42
CA ASP A 69 -31.29 10.07 -32.84
C ASP A 69 -31.53 10.02 -31.31
N LYS A 70 -31.36 8.85 -30.68
CA LYS A 70 -31.71 8.61 -29.27
C LYS A 70 -30.55 8.10 -28.42
N MET A 71 -29.41 7.83 -29.05
CA MET A 71 -28.30 7.18 -28.38
C MET A 71 -27.38 8.18 -27.70
N GLN A 72 -26.91 7.81 -26.51
CA GLN A 72 -25.78 8.44 -25.85
C GLN A 72 -24.61 7.47 -25.86
N PHE A 73 -23.48 7.88 -26.43
CA PHE A 73 -22.26 7.09 -26.42
C PHE A 73 -21.28 7.63 -25.38
N LEU A 74 -20.83 6.75 -24.48
CA LEU A 74 -19.98 7.12 -23.35
C LEU A 74 -18.65 6.36 -23.44
N VAL A 75 -17.53 7.08 -23.28
CA VAL A 75 -16.19 6.53 -23.12
C VAL A 75 -15.74 6.77 -21.68
N ASN A 76 -15.56 5.69 -20.92
CA ASN A 76 -15.30 5.73 -19.48
C ASN A 76 -16.26 6.65 -18.69
N GLY A 77 -17.52 6.69 -19.10
CA GLY A 77 -18.56 7.52 -18.48
C GLY A 77 -18.55 9.00 -18.89
N VAL A 78 -17.69 9.43 -19.81
CA VAL A 78 -17.71 10.75 -20.44
C VAL A 78 -18.41 10.64 -21.80
N GLU A 79 -19.35 11.54 -22.09
CA GLU A 79 -20.08 11.54 -23.35
C GLU A 79 -19.19 11.95 -24.52
N ALA A 80 -19.20 11.13 -25.56
CA ALA A 80 -18.44 11.32 -26.78
C ALA A 80 -19.39 11.70 -27.93
N GLU A 81 -18.99 12.68 -28.72
CA GLU A 81 -19.78 13.13 -29.87
C GLU A 81 -19.77 12.04 -30.96
N VAL A 82 -20.94 11.49 -31.28
CA VAL A 82 -21.09 10.53 -32.37
C VAL A 82 -21.21 11.27 -33.69
N THR A 83 -20.31 11.00 -34.62
CA THR A 83 -20.23 11.67 -35.93
C THR A 83 -20.81 10.83 -37.06
N GLU A 84 -20.81 9.52 -36.92
CA GLU A 84 -21.35 8.59 -37.92
C GLU A 84 -21.83 7.30 -37.27
N VAL A 85 -22.99 6.80 -37.72
CA VAL A 85 -23.45 5.45 -37.42
C VAL A 85 -23.88 4.74 -38.70
N THR A 86 -23.42 3.50 -38.84
CA THR A 86 -23.78 2.56 -39.90
C THR A 86 -24.42 1.31 -39.30
N ASP A 87 -24.79 0.35 -40.12
CA ASP A 87 -25.35 -0.93 -39.66
C ASP A 87 -24.35 -1.78 -38.84
N SER A 88 -23.05 -1.47 -38.93
CA SER A 88 -21.98 -2.26 -38.29
C SER A 88 -20.93 -1.44 -37.53
N THR A 89 -21.02 -0.11 -37.56
CA THR A 89 -20.05 0.78 -36.92
C THR A 89 -20.69 2.01 -36.29
N LEU A 90 -20.02 2.53 -35.27
CA LEU A 90 -20.26 3.84 -34.67
C LEU A 90 -18.92 4.57 -34.60
N THR A 91 -18.86 5.78 -35.12
CA THR A 91 -17.69 6.65 -35.06
C THR A 91 -17.95 7.80 -34.11
N ALA A 92 -17.05 8.05 -33.18
CA ALA A 92 -17.18 9.12 -32.20
C ALA A 92 -15.85 9.84 -31.93
N ILE A 93 -15.92 11.11 -31.57
CA ILE A 93 -14.77 11.94 -31.19
C ILE A 93 -14.50 11.77 -29.70
N LEU A 94 -13.26 11.48 -29.34
CA LEU A 94 -12.84 11.37 -27.94
C LEU A 94 -12.96 12.72 -27.23
N PRO A 95 -13.72 12.83 -26.13
CA PRO A 95 -13.98 14.10 -25.47
C PRO A 95 -12.78 14.57 -24.62
N ASP A 96 -12.84 15.84 -24.19
CA ASP A 96 -11.88 16.38 -23.21
C ASP A 96 -11.95 15.61 -21.90
N ASN A 97 -10.83 15.57 -21.17
CA ASN A 97 -10.69 14.93 -19.87
C ASN A 97 -11.00 13.41 -19.82
N VAL A 98 -11.26 12.76 -20.95
CA VAL A 98 -11.48 11.31 -21.02
C VAL A 98 -10.23 10.55 -20.58
N SER A 99 -10.45 9.38 -20.00
CA SER A 99 -9.38 8.47 -19.60
C SER A 99 -9.70 7.06 -20.07
N THR A 100 -8.69 6.19 -20.09
CA THR A 100 -8.85 4.80 -20.54
C THR A 100 -9.95 4.10 -19.76
N GLY A 101 -10.87 3.43 -20.45
CA GLY A 101 -11.97 2.72 -19.81
C GLY A 101 -12.95 2.10 -20.78
N GLY A 102 -13.95 1.41 -20.24
CA GLY A 102 -14.98 0.74 -21.05
C GLY A 102 -15.87 1.77 -21.75
N THR A 103 -16.32 1.43 -22.96
CA THR A 103 -17.36 2.19 -23.64
C THR A 103 -18.75 1.62 -23.35
N ARG A 104 -19.79 2.42 -23.56
CA ARG A 104 -21.17 1.95 -23.52
C ARG A 104 -22.07 2.84 -24.35
N LEU A 105 -23.10 2.23 -24.93
CA LEU A 105 -24.22 2.91 -25.56
C LEU A 105 -25.41 2.91 -24.60
N VAL A 106 -26.09 4.04 -24.48
CA VAL A 106 -27.32 4.17 -23.69
C VAL A 106 -28.44 4.61 -24.62
N ILE A 107 -29.49 3.81 -24.74
CA ILE A 107 -30.67 4.12 -25.56
C ILE A 107 -31.92 3.82 -24.73
N ASP A 108 -32.78 4.83 -24.57
CA ASP A 108 -34.02 4.73 -23.78
C ASP A 108 -33.82 4.12 -22.38
N GLY A 109 -32.66 4.38 -21.77
CA GLY A 109 -32.26 3.87 -20.44
C GLY A 109 -31.67 2.45 -20.42
N GLN A 110 -31.60 1.75 -21.56
CA GLN A 110 -30.91 0.46 -21.68
C GLN A 110 -29.42 0.67 -21.94
N ILE A 111 -28.56 -0.13 -21.29
CA ILE A 111 -27.10 -0.01 -21.39
C ILE A 111 -26.53 -1.18 -22.19
N TYR A 112 -25.75 -0.87 -23.21
CA TYR A 112 -25.03 -1.85 -24.04
C TYR A 112 -23.53 -1.64 -23.85
N PRO A 113 -22.83 -2.52 -23.11
CA PRO A 113 -21.40 -2.39 -22.86
C PRO A 113 -20.60 -2.65 -24.14
N GLY A 114 -19.59 -1.83 -24.36
CA GLY A 114 -18.64 -1.93 -25.46
C GLY A 114 -17.23 -2.25 -25.01
N PRO A 115 -16.27 -2.28 -25.96
CA PRO A 115 -14.88 -2.63 -25.68
C PRO A 115 -14.17 -1.58 -24.82
N LEU A 116 -12.99 -1.93 -24.31
CA LEU A 116 -12.06 -0.97 -23.71
C LEU A 116 -11.59 0.02 -24.79
N CYS A 117 -11.63 1.31 -24.46
CA CYS A 117 -11.03 2.38 -25.26
C CYS A 117 -9.77 2.89 -24.56
N GLU A 118 -8.61 2.69 -25.19
CA GLU A 118 -7.33 3.17 -24.67
C GLU A 118 -7.11 4.64 -25.02
N ILE A 119 -6.78 5.44 -24.01
CA ILE A 119 -6.51 6.87 -24.15
C ILE A 119 -5.01 7.12 -23.98
N LEU A 120 -4.43 7.71 -25.02
CA LEU A 120 -3.02 8.11 -25.05
C LEU A 120 -2.84 9.43 -24.30
N GLY A 121 -1.70 9.54 -23.61
CA GLY A 121 -1.30 10.75 -22.89
C GLY A 121 0.15 10.65 -22.47
N ASN A 122 0.53 11.43 -21.46
CA ASN A 122 1.91 11.57 -21.00
C ASN A 122 2.26 10.54 -19.92
N VAL A 123 1.33 9.65 -19.56
CA VAL A 123 1.55 8.57 -18.60
C VAL A 123 1.18 7.24 -19.23
N ILE A 124 2.13 6.30 -19.20
CA ILE A 124 1.94 4.94 -19.70
C ILE A 124 2.35 3.91 -18.65
N ILE A 125 1.83 2.69 -18.75
CA ILE A 125 2.45 1.56 -18.06
C ILE A 125 3.79 1.31 -18.74
N ASP A 126 4.88 1.30 -17.97
CA ASP A 126 6.23 1.19 -18.52
C ASP A 126 6.45 -0.19 -19.15
N PRO A 127 6.66 -0.28 -20.49
CA PRO A 127 6.85 -1.55 -21.17
C PRO A 127 8.18 -2.23 -20.83
N THR A 128 9.13 -1.50 -20.22
CA THR A 128 10.44 -2.04 -19.83
C THR A 128 10.43 -2.68 -18.43
N PHE A 129 9.30 -2.58 -17.70
CA PHE A 129 9.14 -3.20 -16.39
C PHE A 129 8.48 -4.57 -16.51
N ASN A 130 9.20 -5.62 -16.11
CA ASN A 130 8.75 -6.99 -16.17
C ASN A 130 8.77 -7.64 -14.79
N ALA A 131 7.69 -7.44 -14.05
CA ALA A 131 7.42 -8.15 -12.79
C ALA A 131 6.80 -9.55 -12.99
N GLY A 132 6.51 -9.94 -14.24
CA GLY A 132 5.72 -11.14 -14.55
C GLY A 132 4.35 -11.10 -13.86
N VAL A 133 3.99 -12.12 -13.10
CA VAL A 133 2.73 -12.13 -12.32
C VAL A 133 2.82 -11.34 -11.00
N GLY A 134 3.99 -10.77 -10.67
CA GLY A 134 4.26 -9.99 -9.46
C GLY A 134 4.04 -10.78 -8.16
N ALA A 135 3.70 -10.08 -7.08
CA ALA A 135 3.44 -10.70 -5.78
C ALA A 135 1.99 -11.22 -5.67
N ASN A 136 1.82 -12.36 -5.00
CA ASN A 136 0.51 -12.97 -4.77
C ASN A 136 -0.34 -12.31 -3.67
N SER A 137 0.23 -11.35 -2.93
CA SER A 137 -0.43 -10.59 -1.87
C SER A 137 0.21 -9.20 -1.75
N THR A 138 -0.23 -8.43 -0.77
CA THR A 138 0.16 -7.04 -0.54
C THR A 138 1.68 -6.86 -0.42
N ILE A 139 2.20 -5.88 -1.15
CA ILE A 139 3.56 -5.34 -0.96
C ILE A 139 3.41 -4.03 -0.18
N ALA A 140 3.89 -4.00 1.06
CA ALA A 140 3.77 -2.86 1.97
C ALA A 140 4.88 -1.81 1.77
N THR A 141 6.07 -2.22 1.30
CA THR A 141 7.19 -1.29 1.09
C THR A 141 8.08 -1.71 -0.07
N ILE A 142 8.67 -0.71 -0.73
CA ILE A 142 9.67 -0.87 -1.79
C ILE A 142 10.88 0.03 -1.51
N LYS A 143 12.08 -0.58 -1.38
CA LYS A 143 13.30 0.15 -1.02
C LYS A 143 14.40 -0.06 -2.04
N ARG A 144 14.88 1.03 -2.65
CA ARG A 144 16.17 1.06 -3.36
C ARG A 144 17.30 1.36 -2.37
N LEU A 145 18.33 0.53 -2.38
CA LEU A 145 19.56 0.71 -1.61
C LEU A 145 20.57 1.59 -2.37
N SER A 146 21.60 2.09 -1.67
CA SER A 146 22.67 2.91 -2.23
C SER A 146 23.42 2.23 -3.39
N ASN A 147 23.53 0.90 -3.36
CA ASN A 147 24.14 0.09 -4.41
C ASN A 147 23.20 -0.23 -5.59
N GLY A 148 21.98 0.33 -5.61
CA GLY A 148 20.99 0.14 -6.67
C GLY A 148 20.10 -1.11 -6.54
N GLN A 149 20.36 -2.00 -5.57
CA GLN A 149 19.47 -3.14 -5.30
C GLN A 149 18.10 -2.69 -4.82
N ILE A 150 17.05 -3.42 -5.21
CA ILE A 150 15.67 -3.11 -4.82
C ILE A 150 15.08 -4.27 -4.02
N PHE A 151 14.62 -3.98 -2.82
CA PHE A 151 13.93 -4.92 -1.94
C PHE A 151 12.45 -4.57 -1.84
N LEU A 152 11.63 -5.61 -1.75
CA LEU A 152 10.20 -5.55 -1.49
C LEU A 152 9.93 -6.17 -0.12
N GLY A 153 9.08 -5.51 0.67
CA GLY A 153 8.55 -6.03 1.93
C GLY A 153 7.03 -6.07 1.89
N GLY A 154 6.41 -7.10 2.45
CA GLY A 154 4.95 -7.21 2.50
C GLY A 154 4.47 -8.50 3.17
N SER A 155 3.25 -8.91 2.86
CA SER A 155 2.60 -10.14 3.37
C SER A 155 2.47 -11.23 2.30
N PHE A 156 3.26 -11.15 1.24
CA PHE A 156 3.26 -12.10 0.13
C PHE A 156 4.12 -13.33 0.41
N THR A 157 3.74 -14.45 -0.19
CA THR A 157 4.44 -15.74 -0.08
C THR A 157 4.99 -16.22 -1.42
N ASP A 158 4.79 -15.43 -2.48
CA ASP A 158 5.33 -15.68 -3.79
C ASP A 158 5.55 -14.35 -4.52
N TYR A 159 6.57 -14.33 -5.39
CA TYR A 159 6.81 -13.28 -6.35
C TYR A 159 7.16 -13.92 -7.69
N ASN A 160 6.29 -13.75 -8.67
CA ASN A 160 6.45 -14.26 -10.02
C ASN A 160 6.70 -15.78 -10.11
N GLY A 161 6.01 -16.58 -9.29
CA GLY A 161 6.15 -18.04 -9.28
C GLY A 161 7.45 -18.56 -8.67
N ALA A 162 8.31 -17.69 -8.13
CA ALA A 162 9.60 -18.07 -7.58
C ALA A 162 9.49 -18.95 -6.32
N ALA A 163 8.34 -18.96 -5.64
CA ALA A 163 8.04 -19.86 -4.52
C ALA A 163 8.18 -21.35 -4.88
N ALA A 164 8.11 -21.71 -6.17
CA ALA A 164 8.32 -23.09 -6.63
C ALA A 164 9.78 -23.56 -6.47
N ALA A 165 10.74 -22.64 -6.42
CA ALA A 165 12.17 -22.95 -6.38
C ALA A 165 12.88 -22.45 -5.10
N THR A 166 12.30 -21.51 -4.38
CA THR A 166 12.87 -20.95 -3.14
C THR A 166 11.77 -20.47 -2.21
N THR A 167 12.07 -20.31 -0.92
CA THR A 167 11.09 -19.79 0.03
C THR A 167 11.01 -18.26 -0.07
N ILE A 168 9.79 -17.76 -0.22
CA ILE A 168 9.45 -16.34 -0.20
C ILE A 168 8.40 -16.16 0.90
N ASN A 169 8.72 -15.39 1.92
CA ASN A 169 7.78 -15.03 2.99
C ASN A 169 8.06 -13.60 3.42
N GLY A 170 7.28 -12.67 2.86
CA GLY A 170 7.27 -11.24 3.17
C GLY A 170 8.46 -10.43 2.65
N LEU A 171 9.45 -11.06 2.00
CA LEU A 171 10.61 -10.39 1.40
C LEU A 171 10.94 -10.94 0.02
N ALA A 172 11.28 -10.04 -0.90
CA ALA A 172 11.88 -10.38 -2.19
C ALA A 172 12.91 -9.32 -2.59
N ARG A 173 13.89 -9.71 -3.39
CA ARG A 173 14.78 -8.78 -4.11
C ARG A 173 14.44 -8.81 -5.59
N ILE A 174 14.34 -7.65 -6.20
CA ILE A 174 14.08 -7.49 -7.63
C ILE A 174 15.19 -6.71 -8.33
N THR A 175 15.33 -6.94 -9.64
CA THR A 175 16.15 -6.08 -10.50
C THR A 175 15.48 -4.73 -10.71
N ALA A 176 16.22 -3.76 -11.26
CA ALA A 176 15.64 -2.48 -11.66
C ALA A 176 14.47 -2.61 -12.65
N ASN A 177 14.37 -3.73 -13.37
CA ASN A 177 13.29 -4.02 -14.32
C ASN A 177 12.23 -4.96 -13.74
N GLY A 178 12.19 -5.18 -12.43
CA GLY A 178 11.10 -5.92 -11.77
C GLY A 178 11.27 -7.43 -11.68
N GLN A 179 12.36 -8.00 -12.18
CA GLN A 179 12.56 -9.45 -12.17
C GLN A 179 13.06 -9.93 -10.79
N TYR A 180 12.57 -11.08 -10.32
CA TYR A 180 13.05 -11.70 -9.08
C TYR A 180 14.53 -12.07 -9.16
N VAL A 181 15.25 -11.91 -8.05
CA VAL A 181 16.64 -12.35 -7.91
C VAL A 181 16.71 -13.59 -7.02
N SER A 182 17.13 -14.73 -7.59
CA SER A 182 17.02 -16.06 -6.95
C SER A 182 18.08 -16.41 -5.90
N SER A 183 19.18 -15.65 -5.81
CA SER A 183 20.32 -15.94 -4.91
C SER A 183 20.12 -15.49 -3.45
N MET A 184 18.87 -15.47 -2.97
CA MET A 184 18.52 -15.01 -1.63
C MET A 184 18.50 -16.16 -0.61
N LYS A 185 18.89 -15.85 0.63
CA LYS A 185 18.99 -16.74 1.78
C LYS A 185 18.06 -16.30 2.91
N PHE A 186 16.81 -15.99 2.57
CA PHE A 186 15.79 -15.63 3.57
C PHE A 186 15.45 -16.79 4.52
N GLY A 187 15.81 -18.03 4.15
CA GLY A 187 15.39 -19.23 4.86
C GLY A 187 13.87 -19.31 4.89
N ILE A 188 13.25 -19.48 6.06
CA ILE A 188 11.77 -19.44 6.13
C ILE A 188 11.18 -18.01 6.08
N GLY A 189 12.00 -16.97 6.01
CA GLY A 189 11.57 -15.56 5.91
C GLY A 189 10.77 -15.08 7.12
N ALA A 190 9.94 -14.05 6.92
CA ALA A 190 9.03 -13.48 7.92
C ALA A 190 7.68 -14.23 7.93
N ARG A 191 7.71 -15.52 8.30
CA ARG A 191 6.55 -16.42 8.21
C ARG A 191 5.39 -15.94 9.06
N GLY A 192 4.17 -15.99 8.50
CA GLY A 192 2.93 -15.60 9.19
C GLY A 192 2.80 -14.09 9.43
N GLY A 193 3.64 -13.29 8.78
CA GLY A 193 3.82 -11.89 9.08
C GLY A 193 3.85 -10.96 7.87
N SER A 194 4.21 -9.71 8.11
CA SER A 194 4.43 -8.70 7.08
C SER A 194 5.70 -7.90 7.37
N VAL A 195 6.48 -7.60 6.32
CA VAL A 195 7.58 -6.62 6.42
C VAL A 195 7.06 -5.27 5.97
N ASN A 196 6.99 -4.31 6.90
CA ASN A 196 6.40 -2.99 6.68
C ASN A 196 7.45 -1.89 6.46
N SER A 197 8.70 -2.10 6.87
CA SER A 197 9.79 -1.15 6.63
C SER A 197 11.12 -1.87 6.39
N ILE A 198 11.94 -1.28 5.52
CA ILE A 198 13.29 -1.74 5.18
C ILE A 198 14.23 -0.53 5.18
N HIS A 199 15.28 -0.59 6.00
CA HIS A 199 16.31 0.45 6.08
C HIS A 199 17.68 -0.11 5.78
N GLU A 200 18.46 0.62 5.00
CA GLU A 200 19.87 0.32 4.77
C GLU A 200 20.68 0.77 5.99
N LEU A 201 21.53 -0.11 6.50
CA LEU A 201 22.47 0.17 7.59
C LEU A 201 23.90 0.17 7.06
N SER A 202 24.82 0.75 7.84
CA SER A 202 26.26 0.63 7.57
C SER A 202 26.71 -0.85 7.56
N GLY A 203 27.73 -1.16 6.75
CA GLY A 203 28.34 -2.49 6.74
C GLY A 203 27.54 -3.56 5.99
N SER A 204 26.76 -3.16 4.97
CA SER A 204 26.00 -4.08 4.12
C SER A 204 24.96 -4.90 4.88
N LYS A 205 24.22 -4.24 5.78
CA LYS A 205 23.11 -4.82 6.55
C LYS A 205 21.83 -4.03 6.28
N LEU A 206 20.69 -4.69 6.49
CA LEU A 206 19.37 -4.08 6.48
C LEU A 206 18.74 -4.21 7.85
N LEU A 207 18.00 -3.21 8.27
CA LEU A 207 17.00 -3.33 9.33
C LEU A 207 15.64 -3.61 8.67
N ILE A 208 14.95 -4.65 9.11
CA ILE A 208 13.56 -4.92 8.72
C ILE A 208 12.67 -4.83 9.94
N SER A 209 11.45 -4.35 9.74
CA SER A 209 10.44 -4.31 10.80
C SER A 209 9.04 -4.47 10.24
N GLY A 210 8.11 -4.94 11.06
CA GLY A 210 6.72 -5.09 10.64
C GLY A 210 5.91 -5.97 11.60
N SER A 211 4.98 -6.75 11.06
CA SER A 211 4.38 -7.86 11.81
C SER A 211 5.27 -9.11 11.70
N ILE A 212 6.46 -9.09 12.29
CA ILE A 212 7.47 -10.16 12.17
C ILE A 212 7.66 -10.88 13.51
N PRO A 213 6.80 -11.86 13.89
CA PRO A 213 6.98 -12.60 15.15
C PRO A 213 8.19 -13.53 15.09
N GLU A 214 8.51 -14.07 13.91
CA GLU A 214 9.71 -14.86 13.68
C GLU A 214 10.39 -14.47 12.37
N TYR A 215 11.70 -14.68 12.30
CA TYR A 215 12.45 -14.59 11.06
C TYR A 215 13.42 -15.77 10.92
N ASN A 216 13.35 -16.49 9.80
CA ASN A 216 14.21 -17.64 9.55
C ASN A 216 14.20 -18.67 10.71
N GLY A 217 13.02 -18.90 11.31
CA GLY A 217 12.82 -19.86 12.40
C GLY A 217 13.32 -19.37 13.77
N LYS A 218 13.66 -18.08 13.89
CA LYS A 218 14.00 -17.44 15.17
C LYS A 218 12.85 -16.52 15.58
N ASP A 219 12.20 -16.88 16.68
CA ASP A 219 11.10 -16.16 17.34
C ASP A 219 11.57 -15.04 18.29
N LEU A 220 12.88 -14.78 18.33
CA LEU A 220 13.50 -13.79 19.22
C LEU A 220 13.60 -12.38 18.62
N VAL A 221 13.01 -12.16 17.43
CA VAL A 221 13.17 -10.90 16.69
C VAL A 221 12.20 -9.80 17.13
N ASN A 222 11.12 -10.11 17.86
CA ASN A 222 10.19 -9.12 18.41
C ASN A 222 9.81 -7.99 17.43
N HIS A 223 9.45 -8.37 16.20
CA HIS A 223 9.01 -7.45 15.13
C HIS A 223 10.07 -6.52 14.51
N ILE A 224 11.33 -6.53 14.97
CA ILE A 224 12.43 -5.70 14.44
C ILE A 224 13.73 -6.53 14.41
N THR A 225 14.39 -6.64 13.25
CA THR A 225 15.68 -7.36 13.20
C THR A 225 16.62 -6.86 12.12
N LYS A 226 17.88 -7.29 12.21
CA LYS A 226 18.92 -7.04 11.21
C LYS A 226 19.14 -8.26 10.33
N ILE A 227 19.26 -8.04 9.03
CA ILE A 227 19.59 -9.07 8.04
C ILE A 227 20.76 -8.62 7.17
N ASN A 228 21.50 -9.56 6.60
CA ASN A 228 22.52 -9.28 5.59
C ASN A 228 21.86 -9.01 4.23
N LEU A 229 22.60 -8.40 3.28
CA LEU A 229 22.09 -8.16 1.91
C LEU A 229 21.73 -9.43 1.14
N ASP A 230 22.23 -10.60 1.55
CA ASP A 230 21.82 -11.89 0.98
C ASP A 230 20.51 -12.42 1.60
N GLY A 231 19.93 -11.74 2.59
CA GLY A 231 18.69 -12.11 3.26
C GLY A 231 18.88 -12.97 4.51
N SER A 232 20.09 -13.43 4.81
CA SER A 232 20.36 -14.20 6.04
C SER A 232 20.20 -13.33 7.29
N LEU A 233 19.65 -13.93 8.36
CA LEU A 233 19.53 -13.27 9.67
C LEU A 233 20.92 -12.95 10.23
N ASP A 234 21.11 -11.72 10.72
CA ASP A 234 22.34 -11.34 11.42
C ASP A 234 22.28 -11.88 12.86
N THR A 235 23.15 -12.85 13.17
CA THR A 235 23.15 -13.55 14.46
C THR A 235 24.50 -13.53 15.15
N VAL A 236 24.49 -13.60 16.48
CA VAL A 236 25.66 -13.76 17.35
C VAL A 236 25.44 -14.92 18.32
N GLN A 237 26.53 -15.56 18.75
CA GLN A 237 26.49 -16.56 19.80
C GLN A 237 26.68 -15.88 21.16
N VAL A 238 25.79 -16.17 22.12
CA VAL A 238 25.85 -15.66 23.50
C VAL A 238 25.94 -16.81 24.49
N ASP A 239 26.55 -16.55 25.64
CA ASP A 239 26.58 -17.49 26.77
C ASP A 239 25.26 -17.42 27.55
N ILE A 240 24.81 -18.57 28.05
CA ILE A 240 23.57 -18.75 28.82
C ILE A 240 23.81 -19.69 30.00
N LEU A 241 22.92 -19.69 30.98
CA LEU A 241 22.97 -20.60 32.13
C LEU A 241 22.73 -22.05 31.67
N ASN A 242 23.70 -22.92 31.93
CA ASN A 242 23.55 -24.35 31.71
C ASN A 242 23.13 -25.04 33.02
N LEU A 243 21.87 -25.48 33.08
CA LEU A 243 21.34 -26.24 34.23
C LEU A 243 21.38 -27.75 33.99
N THR A 244 22.10 -28.19 32.96
CA THR A 244 22.21 -29.59 32.53
C THR A 244 23.67 -30.02 32.46
N SER A 245 23.93 -31.31 32.25
CA SER A 245 25.28 -31.81 32.00
C SER A 245 25.74 -31.66 30.54
N ASP A 246 24.86 -31.25 29.62
CA ASP A 246 25.17 -31.12 28.19
C ASP A 246 25.89 -29.78 27.92
N PRO A 247 27.19 -29.77 27.57
CA PRO A 247 27.93 -28.52 27.38
C PRO A 247 27.41 -27.67 26.21
N GLU A 248 26.73 -28.26 25.22
CA GLU A 248 26.18 -27.53 24.08
C GLU A 248 25.02 -26.60 24.49
N ARG A 249 24.39 -26.85 25.65
CA ARG A 249 23.33 -26.01 26.23
C ARG A 249 23.84 -24.81 27.02
N SER A 250 25.14 -24.50 26.94
CA SER A 250 25.74 -23.30 27.53
C SER A 250 25.78 -22.10 26.59
N LYS A 251 25.42 -22.28 25.31
CA LYS A 251 25.47 -21.23 24.30
C LYS A 251 24.22 -21.19 23.43
N LEU A 252 23.93 -20.02 22.87
CA LEU A 252 22.77 -19.81 22.00
C LEU A 252 23.08 -18.86 20.85
N TRP A 253 22.60 -19.19 19.65
CA TRP A 253 22.57 -18.27 18.51
C TRP A 253 21.30 -17.41 18.52
N VAL A 254 21.49 -16.10 18.64
CA VAL A 254 20.43 -15.08 18.77
C VAL A 254 20.58 -14.00 17.71
N PRO A 255 19.51 -13.26 17.36
CA PRO A 255 19.63 -12.05 16.55
C PRO A 255 20.59 -11.04 17.20
N THR A 256 21.36 -10.31 16.38
CA THR A 256 22.22 -9.22 16.88
C THR A 256 21.45 -7.94 17.21
N PHE A 257 20.16 -7.90 16.91
CA PHE A 257 19.23 -6.87 17.38
C PHE A 257 18.42 -7.49 18.50
N ASN A 258 18.86 -7.29 19.75
CA ASN A 258 18.20 -7.78 20.95
C ASN A 258 17.25 -6.71 21.47
N GLY A 259 16.05 -6.71 20.94
CA GLY A 259 15.01 -5.80 21.37
C GLY A 259 13.94 -5.61 20.30
N GLY A 260 12.78 -5.13 20.71
CA GLY A 260 11.67 -4.93 19.80
C GLY A 260 10.39 -4.59 20.56
N THR A 261 9.27 -5.01 20.02
CA THR A 261 7.95 -4.67 20.58
C THR A 261 7.13 -5.92 20.85
N ASN A 262 6.09 -5.80 21.68
CA ASN A 262 5.17 -6.91 21.94
C ASN A 262 4.12 -7.14 20.83
N LEU A 263 3.89 -6.13 20.00
CA LEU A 263 2.96 -6.16 18.86
C LEU A 263 3.65 -5.61 17.61
N SER A 264 2.97 -5.78 16.47
CA SER A 264 3.47 -5.39 15.15
C SER A 264 3.89 -3.92 15.08
N VAL A 265 5.01 -3.70 14.39
CA VAL A 265 5.51 -2.36 14.09
C VAL A 265 4.89 -1.89 12.78
N MET A 266 4.26 -0.72 12.81
CA MET A 266 3.68 -0.10 11.62
C MET A 266 4.78 0.47 10.73
N LYS A 267 5.71 1.24 11.32
CA LYS A 267 6.79 1.90 10.58
C LYS A 267 8.01 2.10 11.49
N THR A 268 9.20 2.01 10.91
CA THR A 268 10.45 2.40 11.59
C THR A 268 11.16 3.51 10.85
N PHE A 269 12.05 4.20 11.56
CA PHE A 269 12.96 5.19 11.03
C PHE A 269 14.36 4.95 11.59
N VAL A 270 15.38 5.13 10.76
CA VAL A 270 16.78 5.09 11.19
C VAL A 270 17.38 6.48 11.07
N HIS A 271 17.88 7.03 12.18
CA HIS A 271 18.54 8.33 12.23
C HIS A 271 19.62 8.32 13.31
N ASN A 272 20.81 8.84 12.99
CA ASN A 272 21.95 8.94 13.93
C ASN A 272 22.23 7.66 14.75
N ASN A 273 22.26 6.49 14.10
CA ASN A 273 22.44 5.18 14.74
C ASN A 273 21.40 4.84 15.83
N LYS A 274 20.17 5.34 15.67
CA LYS A 274 19.01 4.98 16.47
C LYS A 274 17.88 4.50 15.56
N VAL A 275 17.06 3.62 16.10
CA VAL A 275 15.84 3.13 15.45
C VAL A 275 14.64 3.69 16.20
N THR A 276 13.78 4.47 15.55
CA THR A 276 12.50 4.87 16.13
C THR A 276 11.39 4.03 15.51
N ALA A 277 10.63 3.32 16.33
CA ALA A 277 9.53 2.47 15.91
C ALA A 277 8.18 3.11 16.28
N LEU A 278 7.22 2.99 15.37
CA LEU A 278 5.84 3.48 15.50
C LEU A 278 4.87 2.32 15.32
N GLY A 279 3.82 2.26 16.15
CA GLY A 279 2.76 1.26 16.01
C GLY A 279 1.79 1.23 17.18
N ALA A 280 0.94 0.20 17.21
CA ALA A 280 -0.04 -0.02 18.28
C ALA A 280 0.51 -0.87 19.43
N PHE A 281 1.82 -1.08 19.49
CA PHE A 281 2.48 -1.81 20.57
C PHE A 281 2.41 -1.02 21.88
N THR A 282 2.37 -1.77 22.97
CA THR A 282 2.24 -1.22 24.33
C THR A 282 3.46 -1.49 25.19
N HIS A 283 4.37 -2.34 24.71
CA HIS A 283 5.60 -2.69 25.42
C HIS A 283 6.77 -2.80 24.45
N TYR A 284 7.91 -2.30 24.90
CA TYR A 284 9.23 -2.71 24.45
C TYR A 284 9.63 -4.02 25.12
N ASN A 285 10.23 -4.93 24.37
CA ASN A 285 10.71 -6.22 24.89
C ASN A 285 12.17 -6.46 24.50
N ASP A 286 12.95 -7.05 25.40
CA ASP A 286 14.32 -7.53 25.19
C ASP A 286 14.59 -8.83 25.95
N TYR A 287 15.76 -9.43 25.74
CA TYR A 287 16.15 -10.66 26.42
C TYR A 287 17.43 -10.50 27.23
N TYR A 288 17.42 -11.02 28.47
CA TYR A 288 18.58 -11.12 29.34
C TYR A 288 19.21 -12.50 29.19
N TYR A 289 20.08 -12.67 28.19
CA TYR A 289 20.63 -13.98 27.85
C TYR A 289 21.51 -14.56 28.96
N GLU A 290 22.27 -13.74 29.68
CA GLU A 290 23.13 -14.19 30.79
C GLU A 290 22.34 -14.75 31.99
N ARG A 291 21.03 -14.47 32.05
CA ARG A 291 20.09 -15.01 33.04
C ARG A 291 19.13 -16.05 32.46
N SER A 292 19.26 -16.36 31.19
CA SER A 292 18.44 -17.33 30.46
C SER A 292 19.07 -18.72 30.49
N THR A 293 18.26 -19.76 30.28
CA THR A 293 18.73 -21.15 30.03
C THR A 293 18.41 -21.55 28.61
N TYR A 294 18.90 -22.70 28.12
CA TYR A 294 18.66 -23.14 26.74
C TYR A 294 17.17 -23.24 26.39
N ASP A 295 16.34 -23.62 27.35
CA ASP A 295 14.90 -23.85 27.17
C ASP A 295 14.02 -22.69 27.62
N ASN A 296 14.56 -21.75 28.39
CA ASN A 296 13.79 -20.63 28.95
C ASN A 296 14.55 -19.31 28.79
N ARG A 297 13.96 -18.38 28.02
CA ARG A 297 14.50 -17.04 27.80
C ARG A 297 13.86 -16.08 28.78
N LEU A 298 14.68 -15.44 29.61
CA LEU A 298 14.22 -14.35 30.46
C LEU A 298 14.03 -13.11 29.57
N MET A 299 12.78 -12.65 29.48
CA MET A 299 12.40 -11.49 28.67
C MET A 299 12.06 -10.31 29.59
N GLY A 300 12.62 -9.14 29.30
CA GLY A 300 12.20 -7.86 29.86
C GLY A 300 11.00 -7.33 29.08
N ALA A 301 10.10 -6.64 29.79
CA ALA A 301 8.98 -5.94 29.18
C ALA A 301 8.84 -4.57 29.83
N TYR A 302 8.96 -3.52 29.03
CA TYR A 302 8.91 -2.13 29.47
C TYR A 302 7.75 -1.41 28.77
N PRO A 303 6.76 -0.86 29.51
CA PRO A 303 5.61 -0.19 28.91
C PRO A 303 6.04 0.97 28.01
N VAL A 304 5.38 1.18 26.88
CA VAL A 304 5.59 2.32 25.98
C VAL A 304 4.27 2.72 25.30
N GLY A 305 4.13 3.98 24.87
CA GLY A 305 2.90 4.51 24.28
C GLY A 305 2.89 4.57 22.74
N GLY A 306 3.20 3.47 22.06
CA GLY A 306 3.15 3.37 20.59
C GLY A 306 4.28 4.06 19.82
N ILE A 307 5.21 4.71 20.52
CA ILE A 307 6.48 5.22 19.97
C ILE A 307 7.61 4.83 20.91
N VAL A 308 8.61 4.13 20.39
CA VAL A 308 9.82 3.76 21.14
C VAL A 308 11.06 4.04 20.29
N ARG A 309 12.15 4.43 20.94
CA ARG A 309 13.47 4.55 20.31
C ARG A 309 14.44 3.52 20.89
N LEU A 310 15.22 2.90 20.01
CA LEU A 310 16.14 1.83 20.30
C LEU A 310 17.55 2.18 19.78
N ASN A 311 18.56 1.63 20.44
CA ASN A 311 19.93 1.58 19.95
C ASN A 311 20.06 0.55 18.82
N MET A 312 21.18 0.58 18.08
CA MET A 312 21.42 -0.37 16.97
C MET A 312 21.64 -1.82 17.41
N ASP A 313 21.85 -2.07 18.69
CA ASP A 313 21.88 -3.41 19.28
C ASP A 313 20.49 -3.86 19.77
N GLY A 314 19.46 -3.02 19.66
CA GLY A 314 18.09 -3.30 20.10
C GLY A 314 17.77 -2.84 21.52
N SER A 315 18.77 -2.44 22.32
CA SER A 315 18.53 -1.91 23.67
C SER A 315 17.69 -0.64 23.64
N LEU A 316 16.86 -0.43 24.67
CA LEU A 316 16.04 0.77 24.80
C LEU A 316 16.92 2.03 24.83
N ASP A 317 16.52 3.07 24.10
CA ASP A 317 17.10 4.40 24.28
C ASP A 317 16.35 5.13 25.40
N ASP A 318 16.94 5.08 26.60
CA ASP A 318 16.36 5.66 27.80
C ASP A 318 16.28 7.20 27.78
N THR A 319 16.84 7.86 26.77
CA THR A 319 16.75 9.32 26.62
C THR A 319 15.44 9.79 25.99
N PHE A 320 14.60 8.89 25.45
CA PHE A 320 13.44 9.25 24.65
C PHE A 320 12.15 8.61 25.17
N ASN A 321 11.13 9.41 25.46
CA ASN A 321 9.84 8.94 26.03
C ASN A 321 9.98 8.14 27.33
N VAL A 322 10.98 8.50 28.14
CA VAL A 322 11.18 7.98 29.50
C VAL A 322 11.09 9.12 30.50
N ASN A 323 10.33 8.93 31.57
CA ASN A 323 10.09 9.98 32.56
C ASN A 323 11.11 9.91 33.71
N HIS A 324 12.28 10.54 33.50
CA HIS A 324 13.34 10.66 34.50
C HIS A 324 12.99 11.55 35.71
N THR A 325 11.80 12.17 35.74
CA THR A 325 11.34 12.91 36.92
C THR A 325 10.69 12.02 37.98
N LEU A 326 10.34 10.78 37.62
CA LEU A 326 9.79 9.78 38.51
C LEU A 326 10.86 8.77 38.93
N PRO A 327 10.83 8.26 40.17
CA PRO A 327 11.78 7.25 40.61
C PRO A 327 11.59 5.93 39.85
N THR A 328 12.69 5.25 39.52
CA THR A 328 12.66 3.86 39.09
C THR A 328 12.17 2.98 40.24
N GLU A 329 11.12 2.19 40.01
CA GLU A 329 10.59 1.29 41.03
C GLU A 329 11.58 0.14 41.33
N GLN A 330 11.50 -0.41 42.55
CA GLN A 330 12.42 -1.47 42.97
C GLN A 330 12.30 -2.69 42.04
N GLY A 331 13.41 -3.05 41.39
CA GLY A 331 13.48 -4.19 40.48
C GLY A 331 13.21 -3.85 39.01
N GLN A 332 12.94 -2.59 38.66
CA GLN A 332 12.89 -2.12 37.28
C GLN A 332 14.25 -1.57 36.83
N GLU A 333 14.56 -1.73 35.55
CA GLU A 333 15.80 -1.22 34.94
C GLU A 333 15.67 0.25 34.49
N PHE A 334 14.45 0.66 34.11
CA PHE A 334 14.18 1.98 33.55
C PHE A 334 13.14 2.74 34.40
N PRO A 335 13.21 4.09 34.49
CA PRO A 335 12.14 4.92 35.04
C PRO A 335 10.81 4.69 34.29
N PRO A 336 9.64 5.09 34.82
CA PRO A 336 8.37 4.93 34.12
C PRO A 336 8.36 5.59 32.73
N ALA A 337 7.75 4.94 31.74
CA ALA A 337 7.59 5.50 30.40
C ALA A 337 6.60 6.67 30.39
N THR A 338 6.76 7.54 29.39
CA THR A 338 5.70 8.49 29.05
C THR A 338 4.53 7.75 28.41
N LYS A 339 3.31 8.32 28.50
CA LYS A 339 2.10 7.65 28.02
C LYS A 339 2.00 7.51 26.50
N GLY A 340 2.80 8.26 25.74
CA GLY A 340 2.75 8.31 24.28
C GLY A 340 1.39 8.74 23.75
N LEU A 341 0.91 8.09 22.69
CA LEU A 341 -0.32 8.41 21.99
C LEU A 341 -1.57 7.86 22.71
N ASP A 342 -2.67 8.62 22.68
CA ASP A 342 -3.97 8.18 23.22
C ASP A 342 -4.92 7.55 22.18
N GLY A 343 -4.45 7.41 20.94
CA GLY A 343 -5.22 6.92 19.80
C GLY A 343 -4.36 6.20 18.77
N ILE A 344 -4.90 6.03 17.57
CA ILE A 344 -4.27 5.27 16.49
C ILE A 344 -3.25 6.15 15.78
N VAL A 345 -2.02 5.67 15.60
CA VAL A 345 -1.06 6.24 14.65
C VAL A 345 -1.19 5.53 13.31
N ASN A 346 -1.28 6.28 12.22
CA ASN A 346 -1.42 5.74 10.86
C ASN A 346 -0.14 5.90 10.03
N ASP A 347 0.64 6.95 10.28
CA ASP A 347 1.90 7.18 9.59
C ASP A 347 2.82 8.13 10.39
N GLY A 348 4.07 8.24 9.95
CA GLY A 348 4.99 9.25 10.43
C GLY A 348 6.06 9.60 9.39
N PHE A 349 6.68 10.76 9.62
CA PHE A 349 7.77 11.27 8.80
C PHE A 349 8.91 11.77 9.70
N MET A 350 10.09 11.14 9.56
CA MET A 350 11.31 11.57 10.23
C MET A 350 12.00 12.66 9.42
N GLN A 351 12.18 13.83 10.03
CA GLN A 351 12.90 14.96 9.44
C GLN A 351 14.41 14.75 9.50
N SER A 352 15.16 15.52 8.70
CA SER A 352 16.63 15.46 8.65
C SER A 352 17.29 15.85 9.99
N ASP A 353 16.65 16.71 10.78
CA ASP A 353 17.07 17.10 12.13
C ASP A 353 16.70 16.05 13.21
N GLY A 354 16.12 14.92 12.81
CA GLY A 354 15.72 13.82 13.68
C GLY A 354 14.36 14.03 14.36
N LYS A 355 13.71 15.18 14.18
CA LYS A 355 12.34 15.36 14.70
C LYS A 355 11.38 14.45 13.94
N LEU A 356 10.39 13.93 14.65
CA LEU A 356 9.40 13.02 14.07
C LEU A 356 8.05 13.71 14.02
N ILE A 357 7.43 13.74 12.85
CA ILE A 357 6.02 14.10 12.71
C ILE A 357 5.20 12.82 12.69
N VAL A 358 4.17 12.73 13.52
CA VAL A 358 3.26 11.59 13.60
C VAL A 358 1.84 12.03 13.25
N VAL A 359 1.13 11.18 12.51
CA VAL A 359 -0.24 11.44 12.04
C VAL A 359 -1.13 10.22 12.28
N GLY A 360 -2.43 10.45 12.52
CA GLY A 360 -3.32 9.34 12.85
C GLY A 360 -4.74 9.75 13.19
N PHE A 361 -5.28 9.17 14.27
CA PHE A 361 -6.53 9.53 14.92
C PHE A 361 -6.30 9.53 16.44
N PHE A 362 -5.87 10.68 16.96
CA PHE A 362 -5.46 10.90 18.35
C PHE A 362 -5.57 12.39 18.69
N ASN A 363 -5.71 12.72 19.97
CA ASN A 363 -5.77 14.12 20.40
C ASN A 363 -4.85 14.43 21.60
N ARG A 364 -4.07 13.45 22.06
CA ARG A 364 -3.04 13.65 23.08
C ARG A 364 -1.77 12.91 22.73
N TYR A 365 -0.65 13.49 23.16
CA TYR A 365 0.66 12.85 23.15
C TYR A 365 1.39 13.16 24.47
N ASN A 366 1.80 12.14 25.21
CA ASN A 366 2.40 12.28 26.55
C ASN A 366 1.57 13.18 27.48
N ASP A 367 0.25 12.99 27.49
CA ASP A 367 -0.74 13.84 28.20
C ASP A 367 -0.82 15.31 27.77
N VAL A 368 -0.08 15.72 26.74
CA VAL A 368 -0.20 17.05 26.14
C VAL A 368 -1.30 17.02 25.08
N PRO A 369 -2.30 17.90 25.12
CA PRO A 369 -3.27 18.03 24.04
C PRO A 369 -2.58 18.42 22.73
N VAL A 370 -2.87 17.70 21.67
CA VAL A 370 -2.39 17.97 20.31
C VAL A 370 -3.59 18.11 19.39
N LYS A 371 -3.53 19.04 18.44
CA LYS A 371 -4.66 19.38 17.58
C LYS A 371 -4.59 18.69 16.24
N GLY A 372 -5.77 18.29 15.76
CA GLY A 372 -5.99 17.83 14.39
C GLY A 372 -5.17 16.62 13.97
N ASN A 373 -5.04 15.64 14.87
CA ASN A 373 -4.48 14.32 14.62
C ASN A 373 -3.04 14.34 14.07
N ILE A 374 -2.27 15.36 14.43
CA ILE A 374 -0.88 15.54 14.03
C ILE A 374 -0.06 16.10 15.19
N ALA A 375 1.15 15.60 15.37
CA ALA A 375 2.11 16.14 16.33
C ALA A 375 3.53 16.05 15.77
N ARG A 376 4.35 17.07 16.03
CA ARG A 376 5.81 16.98 15.87
C ARG A 376 6.43 16.70 17.24
N VAL A 377 7.40 15.79 17.26
CA VAL A 377 8.07 15.30 18.46
C VAL A 377 9.56 15.61 18.38
N ASN A 378 10.10 16.15 19.46
CA ASN A 378 11.53 16.45 19.60
C ASN A 378 12.35 15.18 19.63
N HIS A 379 13.45 15.19 18.88
CA HIS A 379 14.36 14.06 18.81
C HIS A 379 15.21 13.89 20.08
N THR A 380 15.28 14.86 20.99
CA THR A 380 16.14 14.72 22.18
C THR A 380 15.49 13.87 23.25
N ASP A 381 14.23 14.16 23.58
CA ASP A 381 13.53 13.63 24.75
C ASP A 381 12.16 12.98 24.42
N GLY A 382 11.69 13.11 23.18
CA GLY A 382 10.35 12.66 22.81
C GLY A 382 9.24 13.60 23.28
N SER A 383 9.52 14.85 23.64
CA SER A 383 8.49 15.84 23.98
C SER A 383 7.80 16.41 22.73
N VAL A 384 6.60 16.99 22.87
CA VAL A 384 5.94 17.73 21.78
C VAL A 384 6.77 18.96 21.40
N ASP A 385 7.02 19.15 20.11
CA ASP A 385 7.63 20.36 19.58
C ASP A 385 6.56 21.44 19.33
N ASN A 386 6.44 22.37 20.28
CA ASN A 386 5.48 23.48 20.21
C ASN A 386 5.76 24.51 19.11
N THR A 387 6.89 24.42 18.39
CA THR A 387 7.13 25.27 17.22
C THR A 387 6.40 24.77 15.97
N PHE A 388 5.83 23.57 16.01
CA PHE A 388 4.92 23.07 14.98
C PHE A 388 3.48 23.43 15.36
N ASN A 389 2.86 24.30 14.57
CA ASN A 389 1.52 24.82 14.81
C ASN A 389 0.59 24.48 13.64
N PRO A 390 -0.19 23.39 13.74
CA PRO A 390 -1.19 23.03 12.73
C PRO A 390 -2.47 23.88 12.81
N GLY A 391 -2.54 24.90 13.68
CA GLY A 391 -3.77 25.60 14.00
C GLY A 391 -4.78 24.66 14.66
N ASN A 392 -5.97 24.52 14.08
CA ASN A 392 -6.92 23.46 14.47
C ASN A 392 -6.61 22.10 13.82
N GLY A 393 -5.69 22.05 12.86
CA GLY A 393 -5.29 20.86 12.13
C GLY A 393 -6.45 20.17 11.40
N ALA A 394 -6.31 18.89 11.10
CA ALA A 394 -7.34 18.12 10.41
C ALA A 394 -8.56 17.86 11.31
N ASN A 395 -9.77 17.97 10.78
CA ASN A 395 -10.99 17.67 11.55
C ASN A 395 -11.32 16.18 11.69
N ASP A 396 -10.54 15.29 11.07
CA ASP A 396 -10.66 13.84 11.15
C ASP A 396 -9.29 13.18 10.90
N ALA A 397 -9.24 11.86 10.84
CA ALA A 397 -8.04 11.07 10.74
C ALA A 397 -7.17 11.45 9.53
N ILE A 398 -5.87 11.55 9.77
CA ILE A 398 -4.84 11.63 8.73
C ILE A 398 -4.24 10.23 8.55
N TYR A 399 -4.10 9.81 7.31
CA TYR A 399 -3.62 8.48 6.94
C TYR A 399 -2.17 8.43 6.52
N THR A 400 -1.70 9.44 5.79
CA THR A 400 -0.34 9.43 5.25
C THR A 400 0.23 10.83 5.27
N ILE A 401 1.52 10.90 5.55
CA ILE A 401 2.31 12.13 5.47
C ILE A 401 3.55 11.88 4.60
N THR A 402 3.73 12.71 3.59
CA THR A 402 4.94 12.70 2.74
C THR A 402 5.58 14.07 2.67
N SER A 403 6.90 14.13 2.59
CA SER A 403 7.62 15.39 2.37
C SER A 403 7.67 15.74 0.90
N THR A 404 7.68 17.04 0.61
CA THR A 404 7.96 17.58 -0.71
C THR A 404 9.45 17.96 -0.85
N PRO A 405 9.98 18.09 -2.08
CA PRO A 405 11.32 18.63 -2.30
C PRO A 405 11.53 20.05 -1.74
N SER A 406 10.44 20.81 -1.57
CA SER A 406 10.43 22.16 -0.98
C SER A 406 10.46 22.18 0.55
N GLY A 407 10.54 21.02 1.23
CA GLY A 407 10.53 20.92 2.69
C GLY A 407 9.15 21.14 3.33
N LYS A 408 8.09 21.10 2.52
CA LYS A 408 6.69 21.09 2.95
C LYS A 408 6.21 19.65 3.12
N TYR A 409 4.97 19.48 3.58
CA TYR A 409 4.36 18.16 3.75
C TYR A 409 3.03 18.07 3.00
N LEU A 410 2.79 16.92 2.36
CA LEU A 410 1.49 16.55 1.82
C LEU A 410 0.83 15.54 2.76
N LEU A 411 -0.41 15.82 3.12
CA LEU A 411 -1.22 14.98 3.99
C LEU A 411 -2.42 14.46 3.21
N THR A 412 -2.82 13.21 3.48
CA THR A 412 -4.08 12.64 2.98
C THR A 412 -4.82 11.87 4.07
N GLY A 413 -6.15 11.84 4.03
CA GLY A 413 -6.95 11.19 5.07
C GLY A 413 -8.46 11.35 4.90
N PHE A 414 -9.20 11.06 5.98
CA PHE A 414 -10.67 11.20 6.05
C PHE A 414 -11.15 12.63 6.26
N PHE A 415 -10.25 13.55 6.61
CA PHE A 415 -10.59 14.92 6.96
C PHE A 415 -11.20 15.70 5.78
N THR A 416 -12.19 16.53 6.06
CA THR A 416 -12.78 17.44 5.06
C THR A 416 -12.19 18.84 5.14
N SER A 417 -11.59 19.20 6.28
CA SER A 417 -10.93 20.49 6.48
C SER A 417 -9.64 20.39 7.28
N TYR A 418 -8.69 21.29 7.01
CA TYR A 418 -7.49 21.51 7.81
C TYR A 418 -7.43 22.97 8.27
N ASP A 419 -7.33 23.20 9.57
CA ASP A 419 -7.35 24.55 10.18
C ASP A 419 -8.52 25.41 9.68
N GLY A 420 -9.71 24.82 9.56
CA GLY A 420 -10.91 25.47 9.05
C GLY A 420 -10.96 25.67 7.52
N HIS A 421 -9.90 25.36 6.79
CA HIS A 421 -9.86 25.45 5.33
C HIS A 421 -10.36 24.15 4.70
N SER A 422 -11.22 24.24 3.68
CA SER A 422 -11.68 23.05 2.94
C SER A 422 -10.50 22.37 2.23
N SER A 423 -10.34 21.07 2.46
CA SER A 423 -9.23 20.27 1.93
C SER A 423 -9.69 18.95 1.31
N ASN A 424 -10.88 18.46 1.68
CA ASN A 424 -11.51 17.26 1.09
C ASN A 424 -10.53 16.08 0.96
N GLY A 425 -9.84 15.74 2.04
CA GLY A 425 -8.96 14.59 2.12
C GLY A 425 -7.52 14.80 1.68
N ILE A 426 -7.13 15.95 1.10
CA ILE A 426 -5.71 16.28 0.83
C ILE A 426 -5.37 17.73 1.18
N VAL A 427 -4.20 17.96 1.78
CA VAL A 427 -3.67 19.31 2.05
C VAL A 427 -2.16 19.34 1.93
N ARG A 428 -1.61 20.49 1.52
CA ARG A 428 -0.19 20.79 1.66
C ARG A 428 0.01 21.74 2.85
N VAL A 429 0.97 21.44 3.71
CA VAL A 429 1.30 22.27 4.88
C VAL A 429 2.78 22.64 4.86
N ASN A 430 3.12 23.81 5.39
CA ASN A 430 4.48 24.29 5.53
C ASN A 430 5.25 23.50 6.60
N ALA A 431 6.56 23.72 6.69
CA ALA A 431 7.43 23.05 7.66
C ALA A 431 7.04 23.31 9.14
N ASP A 432 6.32 24.40 9.40
CA ASP A 432 5.79 24.76 10.71
C ASP A 432 4.38 24.20 10.97
N GLY A 433 3.78 23.49 10.02
CA GLY A 433 2.43 22.91 10.14
C GLY A 433 1.29 23.80 9.64
N SER A 434 1.55 25.08 9.31
CA SER A 434 0.53 25.97 8.75
C SER A 434 0.11 25.54 7.33
N VAL A 435 -1.13 25.86 6.92
CA VAL A 435 -1.63 25.55 5.57
C VAL A 435 -0.83 26.30 4.50
N ASP A 436 -0.45 25.59 3.44
CA ASP A 436 0.09 26.20 2.24
C ASP A 436 -1.02 26.52 1.23
N ASN A 437 -1.47 27.78 1.23
CA ASN A 437 -2.56 28.25 0.37
C ASN A 437 -2.26 28.20 -1.13
N SER A 438 -1.01 27.93 -1.54
CA SER A 438 -0.69 27.75 -2.97
C SER A 438 -1.16 26.40 -3.52
N PHE A 439 -1.62 25.47 -2.69
CA PHE A 439 -2.23 24.21 -3.10
C PHE A 439 -3.68 24.13 -2.63
N VAL A 440 -4.62 23.95 -3.57
CA VAL A 440 -6.05 23.89 -3.25
C VAL A 440 -6.65 22.63 -3.85
N SER A 441 -7.11 21.73 -2.99
CA SER A 441 -7.88 20.55 -3.39
C SER A 441 -9.17 20.96 -4.10
N ARG A 442 -9.44 20.36 -5.25
CA ARG A 442 -10.68 20.55 -6.03
C ARG A 442 -11.80 19.59 -5.62
N GLY A 443 -11.54 18.73 -4.64
CA GLY A 443 -12.51 17.82 -4.04
C GLY A 443 -12.65 16.48 -4.75
N PHE A 444 -12.80 15.43 -3.94
CA PHE A 444 -13.07 14.07 -4.38
C PHE A 444 -14.53 13.70 -4.23
N SER A 445 -15.03 12.78 -5.07
CA SER A 445 -16.32 12.13 -4.85
C SER A 445 -16.28 10.64 -5.22
N GLY A 446 -17.21 9.88 -4.63
CA GLY A 446 -17.32 8.43 -4.84
C GLY A 446 -16.25 7.60 -4.12
N GLY A 447 -15.52 8.19 -3.18
CA GLY A 447 -14.45 7.56 -2.39
C GLY A 447 -13.43 8.62 -1.95
N LEU A 448 -12.29 8.17 -1.41
CA LEU A 448 -11.31 9.05 -0.77
C LEU A 448 -9.87 8.72 -1.16
N PRO A 449 -8.96 9.70 -1.09
CA PRO A 449 -7.54 9.49 -1.30
C PRO A 449 -6.90 8.75 -0.10
N ASN A 450 -5.97 7.85 -0.38
CA ASN A 450 -5.26 7.06 0.63
C ASN A 450 -3.73 7.20 0.54
N TYR A 451 -3.20 7.69 -0.58
CA TYR A 451 -1.78 7.86 -0.80
C TYR A 451 -1.52 9.12 -1.64
N ILE A 452 -0.49 9.88 -1.29
CA ILE A 452 -0.10 11.11 -1.96
C ILE A 452 1.42 11.28 -1.97
N LYS A 453 1.98 11.66 -3.12
CA LYS A 453 3.43 11.91 -3.27
C LYS A 453 3.68 13.01 -4.30
N GLU A 454 4.47 14.01 -3.94
CA GLU A 454 5.10 14.91 -4.91
C GLU A 454 6.30 14.21 -5.54
N LEU A 455 6.30 14.16 -6.87
CA LEU A 455 7.33 13.54 -7.68
C LEU A 455 8.43 14.55 -8.00
N SER A 456 9.61 14.05 -8.36
CA SER A 456 10.79 14.85 -8.75
C SER A 456 10.56 15.75 -9.98
N ASN A 457 9.49 15.55 -10.74
CA ASN A 457 9.09 16.43 -11.84
C ASN A 457 8.07 17.52 -11.42
N GLY A 458 7.78 17.66 -10.13
CA GLY A 458 6.84 18.65 -9.60
C GLY A 458 5.36 18.25 -9.71
N LYS A 459 5.04 17.10 -10.33
CA LYS A 459 3.67 16.58 -10.34
C LYS A 459 3.35 15.90 -9.02
N ILE A 460 2.08 15.90 -8.63
CA ILE A 460 1.61 15.24 -7.42
C ILE A 460 0.76 14.04 -7.82
N LEU A 461 1.18 12.84 -7.45
CA LEU A 461 0.41 11.62 -7.63
C LEU A 461 -0.50 11.42 -6.42
N VAL A 462 -1.78 11.18 -6.67
CA VAL A 462 -2.77 10.82 -5.65
C VAL A 462 -3.46 9.53 -6.06
N SER A 463 -3.58 8.59 -5.12
CA SER A 463 -4.40 7.39 -5.32
C SER A 463 -5.39 7.18 -4.19
N GLY A 464 -6.41 6.36 -4.42
CA GLY A 464 -7.47 6.10 -3.45
C GLY A 464 -8.62 5.28 -3.99
N SER A 465 -9.75 5.32 -3.28
CA SER A 465 -11.01 4.69 -3.70
C SER A 465 -11.95 5.64 -4.45
N PHE A 466 -11.55 6.90 -4.64
CA PHE A 466 -12.37 7.93 -5.28
C PHE A 466 -12.70 7.59 -6.74
N LYS A 467 -13.85 8.08 -7.21
CA LYS A 467 -14.30 7.94 -8.61
C LYS A 467 -14.07 9.20 -9.43
N ARG A 468 -14.06 10.36 -8.76
CA ARG A 468 -13.89 11.65 -9.42
C ARG A 468 -13.00 12.56 -8.58
N TYR A 469 -12.32 13.46 -9.29
CA TYR A 469 -11.64 14.62 -8.74
C TYR A 469 -11.98 15.83 -9.60
N ASP A 470 -12.32 16.96 -8.98
CA ASP A 470 -12.75 18.17 -9.72
C ASP A 470 -13.94 17.90 -10.65
N ASN A 471 -14.88 17.05 -10.22
CA ASN A 471 -16.01 16.55 -11.00
C ASN A 471 -15.65 15.75 -12.28
N VAL A 472 -14.37 15.53 -12.56
CA VAL A 472 -13.86 14.71 -13.66
C VAL A 472 -13.66 13.27 -13.21
N ILE A 473 -14.03 12.29 -14.05
CA ILE A 473 -13.85 10.86 -13.73
C ILE A 473 -12.36 10.53 -13.63
N ARG A 474 -11.94 10.12 -12.44
CA ARG A 474 -10.58 9.72 -12.09
C ARG A 474 -10.71 8.57 -11.10
N GLU A 475 -10.77 7.35 -11.60
CA GLU A 475 -11.06 6.20 -10.74
C GLU A 475 -9.79 5.67 -10.09
N GLY A 476 -9.56 6.09 -8.85
CA GLY A 476 -8.51 5.59 -7.97
C GLY A 476 -7.09 6.09 -8.21
N LEU A 477 -6.83 6.84 -9.29
CA LEU A 477 -5.56 7.53 -9.52
C LEU A 477 -5.80 8.87 -10.24
N CYS A 478 -5.14 9.92 -9.79
CA CYS A 478 -5.00 11.17 -10.54
C CYS A 478 -3.61 11.78 -10.33
N ILE A 479 -3.21 12.62 -11.28
CA ILE A 479 -1.96 13.38 -11.24
C ILE A 479 -2.31 14.86 -11.29
N LEU A 480 -1.80 15.61 -10.32
CA LEU A 480 -2.09 17.01 -10.09
C LEU A 480 -0.86 17.88 -10.37
N GLU A 481 -1.11 19.15 -10.69
CA GLU A 481 -0.11 20.21 -10.62
C GLU A 481 0.13 20.64 -9.16
N GLN A 482 1.17 21.45 -8.94
CA GLN A 482 1.53 21.95 -7.61
C GLN A 482 0.48 22.86 -6.97
N ASP A 483 -0.52 23.33 -7.74
CA ASP A 483 -1.66 24.12 -7.24
C ASP A 483 -2.90 23.27 -6.90
N GLY A 484 -2.85 21.96 -7.16
CA GLY A 484 -3.95 21.02 -6.96
C GLY A 484 -4.89 20.86 -8.16
N SER A 485 -4.68 21.56 -9.28
CA SER A 485 -5.42 21.30 -10.53
C SER A 485 -4.99 19.97 -11.17
N LEU A 486 -5.85 19.38 -12.01
CA LEU A 486 -5.48 18.19 -12.79
C LEU A 486 -4.36 18.53 -13.78
N ALA A 487 -3.28 17.75 -13.77
CA ALA A 487 -2.17 17.93 -14.70
C ALA A 487 -2.59 17.53 -16.13
N GLU A 488 -2.47 18.48 -17.06
CA GLU A 488 -2.90 18.32 -18.45
C GLU A 488 -2.12 17.21 -19.16
N GLY A 489 -2.83 16.29 -19.79
CA GLY A 489 -2.22 15.15 -20.49
C GLY A 489 -1.70 14.02 -19.60
N TYR A 490 -1.67 14.16 -18.27
CA TYR A 490 -1.16 13.13 -17.35
C TYR A 490 -2.25 12.20 -16.77
N ASN A 491 -3.51 12.48 -17.05
CA ASN A 491 -4.66 11.77 -16.48
C ASN A 491 -5.38 10.88 -17.51
N ASN A 492 -4.62 10.32 -18.46
CA ASN A 492 -5.13 9.45 -19.52
C ASN A 492 -5.33 7.99 -19.07
N THR A 493 -4.76 7.60 -17.93
CA THR A 493 -4.85 6.24 -17.39
C THR A 493 -6.24 5.94 -16.82
N GLY A 494 -6.63 4.68 -16.95
CA GLY A 494 -7.89 4.16 -16.44
C GLY A 494 -7.84 3.77 -14.98
N LYS A 495 -8.92 3.13 -14.56
CA LYS A 495 -9.16 2.74 -13.16
C LYS A 495 -7.99 2.01 -12.51
N LEU A 496 -7.65 2.42 -11.28
CA LEU A 496 -6.82 1.68 -10.32
C LEU A 496 -7.74 1.05 -9.26
N ASP A 497 -7.74 -0.29 -9.19
CA ASP A 497 -8.48 -1.03 -8.17
C ASP A 497 -7.53 -1.53 -7.08
N GLY A 498 -7.63 -0.96 -5.88
CA GLY A 498 -6.81 -1.34 -4.73
C GLY A 498 -6.33 -0.15 -3.91
N PHE A 499 -5.25 -0.37 -3.16
CA PHE A 499 -4.61 0.63 -2.31
C PHE A 499 -3.11 0.64 -2.58
N VAL A 500 -2.57 1.81 -2.94
CA VAL A 500 -1.12 2.04 -2.98
C VAL A 500 -0.64 2.26 -1.55
N MET A 501 0.46 1.61 -1.17
CA MET A 501 1.07 1.71 0.16
C MET A 501 2.45 2.38 0.12
N ASP A 502 3.19 2.21 -0.97
CA ASP A 502 4.52 2.81 -1.14
C ASP A 502 4.81 3.01 -2.63
N ALA A 503 5.78 3.87 -2.94
CA ALA A 503 6.19 4.11 -4.31
C ALA A 503 7.67 4.47 -4.45
N LEU A 504 8.29 3.97 -5.51
CA LEU A 504 9.70 4.17 -5.82
C LEU A 504 9.90 4.91 -7.15
N GLU A 505 10.48 6.10 -7.11
CA GLU A 505 10.89 6.83 -8.32
C GLU A 505 12.14 6.22 -8.96
N GLY A 506 12.26 6.37 -10.27
CA GLY A 506 13.44 5.95 -11.02
C GLY A 506 13.46 6.45 -12.44
N THR A 507 14.40 5.93 -13.21
CA THR A 507 14.52 6.18 -14.65
C THR A 507 14.60 4.83 -15.34
N ASN A 508 13.82 4.63 -16.42
CA ASN A 508 13.91 3.39 -17.19
C ASN A 508 15.06 3.44 -18.21
N THR A 509 15.23 2.34 -18.95
CA THR A 509 16.29 2.22 -19.96
C THR A 509 16.12 3.15 -21.16
N GLN A 510 14.95 3.81 -21.29
CA GLN A 510 14.67 4.82 -22.32
C GLN A 510 14.93 6.25 -21.82
N GLY A 511 15.40 6.43 -20.58
CA GLY A 511 15.65 7.75 -20.00
C GLY A 511 14.39 8.44 -19.45
N GLN A 512 13.23 7.77 -19.47
CA GLN A 512 11.97 8.33 -18.97
C GLN A 512 11.94 8.26 -17.44
N LYS A 513 11.39 9.30 -16.81
CA LYS A 513 11.07 9.29 -15.37
C LYS A 513 9.98 8.25 -15.12
N THR A 514 10.10 7.52 -14.02
CA THR A 514 9.18 6.45 -13.66
C THR A 514 8.80 6.51 -12.20
N ILE A 515 7.61 5.97 -11.89
CA ILE A 515 7.17 5.69 -10.53
C ILE A 515 6.67 4.25 -10.46
N THR A 516 7.27 3.43 -9.61
CA THR A 516 6.79 2.08 -9.30
C THR A 516 5.88 2.15 -8.09
N LEU A 517 4.59 1.85 -8.28
CA LEU A 517 3.59 1.78 -7.22
C LEU A 517 3.50 0.34 -6.69
N VAL A 518 3.46 0.19 -5.37
CA VAL A 518 3.24 -1.10 -4.69
C VAL A 518 2.12 -0.98 -3.67
N GLY A 519 1.44 -2.09 -3.39
CA GLY A 519 0.36 -2.11 -2.41
C GLY A 519 -0.47 -3.38 -2.48
N PHE A 520 -1.79 -3.24 -2.26
CA PHE A 520 -2.78 -4.24 -2.65
C PHE A 520 -3.44 -3.73 -3.92
N ILE A 521 -2.93 -4.10 -5.09
CA ILE A 521 -3.39 -3.57 -6.38
C ILE A 521 -3.80 -4.72 -7.29
N SER A 522 -5.10 -4.79 -7.58
CA SER A 522 -5.72 -5.90 -8.30
C SER A 522 -5.86 -5.65 -9.80
N ARG A 523 -6.12 -4.40 -10.18
CA ARG A 523 -6.27 -3.97 -11.58
C ARG A 523 -5.74 -2.56 -11.77
N PHE A 524 -5.22 -2.29 -12.96
CA PHE A 524 -4.86 -0.94 -13.37
C PHE A 524 -5.00 -0.78 -14.88
N ASN A 525 -5.64 0.32 -15.30
CA ASN A 525 -5.72 0.72 -16.71
C ASN A 525 -6.24 -0.40 -17.64
N GLY A 526 -7.33 -1.06 -17.23
CA GLY A 526 -7.92 -2.19 -17.98
C GLY A 526 -7.19 -3.53 -17.86
N LYS A 527 -6.00 -3.57 -17.25
CA LYS A 527 -5.24 -4.81 -17.02
C LYS A 527 -5.58 -5.39 -15.65
N SER A 528 -5.89 -6.69 -15.62
CA SER A 528 -6.05 -7.46 -14.39
C SER A 528 -4.75 -8.17 -14.02
N ASN A 529 -4.64 -8.62 -12.77
CA ASN A 529 -3.50 -9.42 -12.27
C ASN A 529 -2.15 -8.71 -12.41
N ILE A 530 -2.11 -7.42 -12.08
CA ILE A 530 -0.87 -6.61 -12.08
C ILE A 530 0.09 -6.97 -10.92
N GLY A 531 -0.19 -8.04 -10.17
CA GLY A 531 0.75 -8.60 -9.20
C GLY A 531 1.13 -7.65 -8.07
N ASN A 532 0.23 -6.75 -7.67
CA ASN A 532 0.46 -5.79 -6.59
C ASN A 532 1.63 -4.81 -6.83
N ILE A 533 2.17 -4.74 -8.05
CA ILE A 533 3.28 -3.86 -8.44
C ILE A 533 3.11 -3.37 -9.88
N VAL A 534 3.15 -2.06 -10.09
CA VAL A 534 3.06 -1.48 -11.43
C VAL A 534 4.00 -0.29 -11.56
N ARG A 535 4.75 -0.22 -12.67
CA ARG A 535 5.60 0.94 -12.97
C ARG A 535 4.95 1.79 -14.05
N LEU A 536 4.80 3.08 -13.76
CA LEU A 536 4.36 4.09 -14.72
C LEU A 536 5.58 4.83 -15.25
N ALA A 537 5.58 5.15 -16.54
CA ALA A 537 6.56 6.02 -17.19
C ALA A 537 5.90 7.33 -17.62
N PHE A 538 6.62 8.42 -17.43
CA PHE A 538 6.25 9.76 -17.85
C PHE A 538 6.94 10.05 -19.18
N ILE A 539 6.15 10.21 -20.24
CA ILE A 539 6.62 10.50 -21.59
C ILE A 539 6.36 11.99 -21.86
N GLU A 540 7.40 12.79 -21.67
CA GLU A 540 7.38 14.24 -21.96
C GLU A 540 7.54 14.49 -23.47
#